data_AF-A0A529A7I2-F1
#
_entry.id   AF-A0A529A7I2-F1
#
_cell.length_a   1.000
_cell.length_b   1.000
_cell.length_c   1.000
_cell.angle_alpha   90.00
_cell.angle_beta   90.00
_cell.angle_gamma   90.00
#
_symmetry.space_group_name_H-M   'P 1'
#
loop_
_entity.id
_entity.type
_entity.pdbx_description
1 polymer ?
#
loop_
_entity_poly.entity_id
_entity_poly.type
_entity_poly.pdbx_seq_one_letter_code
_entity_poly.pdbx_strand_id
1 'polypeptide(L)'
;GIYTPRWWKLEGSQYGHLKTWKTTDGGTYLDGEKTSDVTLDQLHLPEHHSIQLRVGIDEHAEHPGGLNIFGKGFGNHDQDIILRLHIRRDPERAEALA
;
A
#
# COMPACT_ATOMS: atom_id res chain seq x y z
N GLY A 1 -15.51 -6.85 13.06
CA GLY A 1 -15.76 -6.58 11.64
C GLY A 1 -16.44 -7.76 10.98
N ILE A 2 -17.07 -7.58 9.81
CA ILE A 2 -17.90 -8.62 9.16
C ILE A 2 -17.11 -9.92 8.91
N TYR A 3 -15.80 -9.81 8.64
CA TYR A 3 -14.95 -10.96 8.38
C TYR A 3 -14.18 -11.44 9.62
N THR A 4 -14.30 -10.76 10.75
CA THR A 4 -13.57 -11.14 11.97
C THR A 4 -14.03 -12.52 12.48
N PRO A 5 -13.12 -13.48 12.68
CA PRO A 5 -13.49 -14.83 13.10
C PRO A 5 -14.12 -14.84 14.50
N ARG A 6 -15.09 -15.75 14.73
CA ARG A 6 -15.80 -15.87 16.01
C ARG A 6 -14.91 -16.23 17.21
N TRP A 7 -13.76 -16.86 16.96
CA TRP A 7 -12.80 -17.19 18.01
C TRP A 7 -12.01 -15.97 18.50
N TRP A 8 -12.05 -14.84 17.78
CA TRP A 8 -11.43 -13.60 18.20
C TRP A 8 -12.28 -12.91 19.27
N LYS A 9 -11.69 -12.66 20.44
CA LYS A 9 -12.39 -12.01 21.56
C LYS A 9 -12.76 -10.58 21.21
N LEU A 10 -13.89 -10.10 21.74
CA LEU A 10 -14.41 -8.74 21.49
C LEU A 10 -13.50 -7.61 22.01
N GLU A 11 -12.50 -7.94 22.83
CA GLU A 11 -11.51 -6.98 23.37
C GLU A 11 -10.43 -6.58 22.35
N GLY A 12 -10.25 -7.35 21.28
CA GLY A 12 -9.26 -7.04 20.24
C GLY A 12 -9.81 -6.11 19.15
N SER A 13 -8.92 -5.37 18.48
CA SER A 13 -9.29 -4.58 17.31
C SER A 13 -9.90 -5.47 16.23
N GLN A 14 -11.07 -5.07 15.74
CA GLN A 14 -11.86 -5.86 14.77
C GLN A 14 -12.42 -5.00 13.65
N TYR A 15 -12.11 -3.70 13.65
CA TYR A 15 -12.51 -2.77 12.61
C TYR A 15 -11.28 -2.01 12.11
N GLY A 16 -11.22 -1.78 10.81
CA GLY A 16 -10.12 -1.08 10.17
C GLY A 16 -10.56 -0.49 8.84
N HIS A 17 -9.86 0.56 8.43
CA HIS A 17 -10.08 1.21 7.14
C HIS A 17 -9.26 0.51 6.04
N LEU A 18 -9.87 0.27 4.89
CA LEU A 18 -9.12 -0.06 3.68
C LEU A 18 -8.44 1.22 3.17
N LYS A 19 -7.12 1.26 3.25
CA LYS A 19 -6.31 2.38 2.75
C LYS A 19 -5.72 2.03 1.39
N THR A 20 -5.81 2.96 0.46
CA THR A 20 -5.21 2.86 -0.88
C THR A 20 -4.10 3.89 -1.02
N TRP A 21 -2.88 3.42 -1.19
CA TRP A 21 -1.73 4.25 -1.51
C TRP A 21 -1.42 4.17 -3.01
N LYS A 22 -1.17 5.32 -3.64
CA LYS A 22 -0.90 5.40 -5.08
C LYS A 22 0.18 6.45 -5.35
N THR A 23 1.24 6.05 -6.05
CA THR A 23 2.24 6.97 -6.60
C THR A 23 2.08 7.08 -8.11
N THR A 24 2.13 8.30 -8.63
CA THR A 24 2.06 8.64 -10.06
C THR A 24 3.20 9.56 -10.46
N ASP A 25 3.19 10.03 -11.69
CA ASP A 25 4.03 11.14 -12.18
C ASP A 25 3.76 12.48 -11.48
N GLY A 26 2.54 12.70 -10.96
CA GLY A 26 2.14 13.93 -10.26
C GLY A 26 2.36 13.95 -8.74
N GLY A 27 2.71 12.80 -8.15
CA GLY A 27 3.01 12.67 -6.72
C GLY A 27 2.44 11.41 -6.09
N THR A 28 2.34 11.43 -4.77
CA THR A 28 1.93 10.29 -3.95
C THR A 28 0.67 10.61 -3.14
N TYR A 29 -0.29 9.67 -3.15
CA TYR A 29 -1.65 9.88 -2.67
C TYR A 29 -2.09 8.76 -1.72
N LEU A 30 -2.82 9.13 -0.67
CA LEU A 30 -3.51 8.22 0.24
C LEU A 30 -5.02 8.47 0.11
N ASP A 31 -5.76 7.45 -0.32
CA ASP A 31 -7.22 7.53 -0.58
C ASP A 31 -7.63 8.70 -1.49
N GLY A 32 -6.75 9.09 -2.41
CA GLY A 32 -6.99 10.18 -3.37
C GLY A 32 -6.48 11.55 -2.92
N GLU A 33 -6.11 11.71 -1.64
CA GLU A 33 -5.52 12.94 -1.13
C GLU A 33 -4.00 12.91 -1.28
N LYS A 34 -3.41 14.00 -1.78
CA LYS A 34 -1.96 14.08 -1.96
C LYS A 34 -1.27 14.16 -0.60
N THR A 35 -0.34 13.25 -0.34
CA THR A 35 0.39 13.14 0.94
C THR A 35 1.88 13.42 0.79
N SER A 36 2.43 13.31 -0.44
CA SER A 36 3.83 13.60 -0.72
C SER A 36 4.02 13.97 -2.19
N ASP A 37 5.07 14.75 -2.47
CA ASP A 37 5.51 15.11 -3.82
C ASP A 37 6.38 14.03 -4.49
N VAL A 38 6.66 12.92 -3.79
CA VAL A 38 7.40 11.79 -4.37
C VAL A 38 6.65 11.22 -5.58
N THR A 39 7.33 11.11 -6.71
CA THR A 39 6.79 10.63 -7.99
C THR A 39 7.34 9.25 -8.36
N LEU A 40 6.76 8.60 -9.37
CA LEU A 40 7.23 7.30 -9.88
C LEU A 40 8.70 7.31 -10.31
N ASP A 41 9.17 8.40 -10.94
CA ASP A 41 10.55 8.51 -11.41
C ASP A 41 11.53 8.50 -10.24
N GLN A 42 11.19 9.14 -9.11
CA GLN A 42 12.02 9.20 -7.91
C GLN A 42 12.12 7.86 -7.17
N LEU A 43 11.18 6.93 -7.42
CA LEU A 43 11.22 5.59 -6.83
C LEU A 43 12.26 4.68 -7.51
N HIS A 44 12.76 5.06 -8.69
CA HIS A 44 13.74 4.29 -9.48
C HIS A 44 13.39 2.79 -9.60
N LEU A 45 12.09 2.46 -9.71
CA LEU A 45 11.61 1.08 -9.70
C LEU A 45 12.31 0.15 -10.71
N PRO A 46 12.63 0.58 -11.96
CA PRO A 46 13.33 -0.27 -12.92
C PRO A 46 14.75 -0.67 -12.50
N GLU A 47 15.37 0.06 -11.58
CA GLU A 47 16.74 -0.18 -11.10
C GLU A 47 16.79 -1.24 -9.99
N HIS A 48 15.63 -1.71 -9.52
CA HIS A 48 15.52 -2.65 -8.41
C HIS A 48 14.86 -3.96 -8.82
N HIS A 49 15.34 -5.08 -8.27
CA HIS A 49 14.78 -6.41 -8.51
C HIS A 49 13.61 -6.78 -7.59
N SER A 50 13.25 -5.90 -6.66
CA SER A 50 12.15 -6.10 -5.72
C SER A 50 11.56 -4.77 -5.29
N ILE A 51 10.30 -4.78 -4.87
CA ILE A 51 9.63 -3.62 -4.29
C ILE A 51 9.52 -3.85 -2.79
N GLN A 52 10.09 -2.94 -2.01
CA GLN A 52 10.03 -2.98 -0.56
C GLN A 52 8.95 -2.03 -0.06
N LEU A 53 8.01 -2.56 0.73
CA LEU A 53 6.99 -1.79 1.44
C LEU A 53 7.31 -1.78 2.93
N ARG A 54 7.45 -0.59 3.51
CA ARG A 54 7.58 -0.40 4.95
C ARG A 54 6.31 0.26 5.49
N VAL A 55 5.67 -0.40 6.44
CA VAL A 55 4.58 0.19 7.24
C VAL A 55 5.08 0.28 8.67
N GLY A 56 5.03 1.48 9.25
CA GLY A 56 5.58 1.73 10.57
C GLY A 56 5.03 3.01 11.16
N ILE A 57 5.44 3.26 12.39
CA ILE A 57 5.15 4.48 13.12
C ILE A 57 6.36 5.39 12.95
N ASP A 58 6.10 6.69 12.79
CA ASP A 58 7.17 7.69 12.69
C ASP A 58 8.10 7.61 13.92
N GLU A 59 9.41 7.60 13.66
CA GLU A 59 10.46 7.52 14.69
C GLU A 59 10.44 8.73 15.63
N HIS A 60 9.79 9.82 15.22
CA HIS A 60 9.64 11.07 15.95
C HIS A 60 8.19 11.35 16.38
N ALA A 61 7.30 10.35 16.32
CA ALA A 61 5.91 10.52 16.76
C ALA A 61 5.86 10.99 18.23
N GLU A 62 5.11 12.07 18.50
CA GLU A 62 4.91 12.60 19.86
C GLU A 62 4.21 11.60 20.79
N HIS A 63 3.32 10.78 20.22
CA HIS A 63 2.58 9.72 20.91
C HIS A 63 2.67 8.42 20.11
N PRO A 64 3.79 7.69 20.17
CA PRO A 64 3.96 6.46 19.40
C PRO A 64 3.00 5.38 19.92
N GLY A 65 2.12 4.90 19.04
CA GLY A 65 1.16 3.85 19.34
C GLY A 65 1.58 2.47 18.84
N GLY A 66 0.59 1.66 18.46
CA GLY A 66 0.78 0.42 17.70
C GLY A 66 0.00 0.46 16.39
N LEU A 67 0.32 -0.46 15.48
CA LEU A 67 -0.38 -0.66 14.22
C LEU A 67 -1.02 -2.05 14.22
N ASN A 68 -2.26 -2.13 13.74
CA ASN A 68 -2.90 -3.40 13.37
C ASN A 68 -3.11 -3.43 11.86
N ILE A 69 -2.62 -4.49 11.21
CA ILE A 69 -2.89 -4.78 9.80
C ILE A 69 -3.81 -5.99 9.75
N PHE A 70 -4.92 -5.87 9.03
CA PHE A 70 -5.85 -6.96 8.80
C PHE A 70 -5.68 -7.47 7.37
N GLY A 71 -5.45 -8.78 7.24
CA GLY A 71 -5.46 -9.48 5.96
C GLY A 71 -6.81 -10.13 5.69
N LYS A 72 -6.85 -11.00 4.68
CA LYS A 72 -8.04 -11.76 4.32
C LYS A 72 -8.58 -12.56 5.51
N GLY A 73 -9.90 -12.59 5.68
CA GLY A 73 -10.57 -13.26 6.78
C GLY A 73 -10.55 -12.48 8.10
N PHE A 74 -10.31 -11.17 8.07
CA PHE A 74 -10.32 -10.33 9.26
C PHE A 74 -10.88 -8.92 8.99
N GLY A 75 -11.38 -8.25 10.03
CA GLY A 75 -11.77 -6.85 9.94
C GLY A 75 -13.02 -6.59 9.08
N ASN A 76 -13.00 -5.49 8.33
CA ASN A 76 -14.11 -5.04 7.47
C ASN A 76 -13.92 -5.41 6.00
N HIS A 77 -12.71 -5.78 5.60
CA HIS A 77 -12.32 -5.96 4.20
C HIS A 77 -11.62 -7.31 4.05
N ASP A 78 -12.20 -8.20 3.25
CA ASP A 78 -11.66 -9.54 3.01
C ASP A 78 -10.51 -9.51 1.99
N GLN A 79 -9.41 -8.84 2.34
CA GLN A 79 -8.32 -8.58 1.41
C GLN A 79 -6.96 -8.55 2.12
N ASP A 80 -5.98 -9.20 1.53
CA ASP A 80 -4.57 -8.99 1.87
C ASP A 80 -4.04 -7.66 1.28
N ILE A 81 -2.75 -7.40 1.44
CA ILE A 81 -2.09 -6.27 0.78
C ILE A 81 -1.98 -6.56 -0.72
N ILE A 82 -2.51 -5.67 -1.54
CA ILE A 82 -2.43 -5.78 -3.01
C ILE A 82 -1.47 -4.73 -3.55
N LEU A 83 -0.42 -5.19 -4.24
CA LEU A 83 0.43 -4.35 -5.07
C LEU A 83 -0.04 -4.42 -6.53
N ARG A 84 -0.22 -3.26 -7.17
CA ARG A 84 -0.55 -3.16 -8.60
C ARG A 84 0.49 -2.33 -9.33
N LEU A 85 1.06 -2.88 -10.39
CA LEU A 85 1.96 -2.19 -11.30
C LEU A 85 1.25 -1.96 -12.64
N HIS A 86 1.11 -0.69 -13.02
CA HIS A 86 0.54 -0.31 -14.31
C HIS A 86 1.67 -0.04 -15.29
N ILE A 87 2.05 -1.08 -16.04
CA ILE A 87 3.13 -0.98 -17.03
C ILE A 87 2.53 -0.49 -18.34
N ARG A 88 2.94 0.72 -18.77
CA ARG A 88 2.73 1.14 -20.16
C ARG A 88 3.83 0.51 -21.00
N ARG A 89 3.46 -0.34 -21.97
CA ARG A 89 4.41 -0.79 -22.99
C ARG A 89 4.62 0.35 -23.97
N ASP A 90 5.87 0.72 -24.19
CA ASP A 90 6.26 1.55 -25.32
C ASP A 90 6.39 0.64 -26.55
N PRO A 91 5.53 0.80 -27.57
CA PRO A 91 5.59 -0.05 -28.77
C PRO A 91 6.91 0.11 -29.53
N GLU A 92 7.49 1.30 -29.58
CA GLU A 92 8.68 1.59 -30.40
C GLU A 92 9.94 0.91 -29.81
N ARG A 93 10.02 0.80 -28.48
CA ARG A 93 11.13 0.14 -27.80
C ARG A 93 11.07 -1.40 -27.89
N ALA A 94 9.88 -1.95 -28.14
CA ALA A 94 9.69 -3.39 -28.30
C ALA A 94 10.12 -3.88 -29.69
N GLU A 95 9.97 -3.07 -30.74
CA GLU A 95 10.47 -3.36 -32.10
C GLU A 95 11.99 -3.20 -32.20
N ALA A 96 12.60 -2.24 -31.49
CA ALA A 96 14.05 -2.03 -31.53
C ALA A 96 14.89 -3.16 -30.85
N LEU A 97 14.24 -4.07 -30.12
CA LEU A 97 14.86 -5.22 -29.45
C LEU A 97 14.46 -6.57 -30.07
N ALA A 98 13.64 -6.56 -31.13
CA ALA A 98 13.22 -7.73 -31.89
C ALA A 98 14.09 -7.91 -33.15
#